data_AF-A0A317H768-F1
#
_entry.id   AF-A0A317H768-F1
#
_cell.length_a   1.000
_cell.length_b   1.000
_cell.length_c   1.000
_cell.angle_alpha   90.00
_cell.angle_beta   90.00
_cell.angle_gamma   90.00
#
_symmetry.space_group_name_H-M   'P 1'
#
loop_
_entity.id
_entity.type
_entity.pdbx_description
1 polymer ?
#
loop_
_entity_poly.entity_id
_entity_poly.type
_entity_poly.pdbx_seq_one_letter_code
_entity_poly.pdbx_strand_id
1 'polypeptide(L)' 'VLMANRQTVGGYPRMGEVASVDLPLLAQLPPRDTVRFEPITLESSQKLYIQRERELALTRESLRQRMRTCEHSPT' A
#
# COMPACT_ATOMS: atom_id res chain seq x y z
N VAL A 1 -15.03 3.67 2.68
CA VAL A 1 -14.04 2.57 2.62
C VAL A 1 -13.89 2.00 4.01
N LEU A 2 -14.03 0.69 4.18
CA LEU A 2 -13.77 0.06 5.48
C LEU A 2 -12.26 -0.14 5.62
N MET A 3 -11.62 0.71 6.42
CA MET A 3 -10.20 0.64 6.73
C MET A 3 -9.91 -0.54 7.67
N ALA A 4 -8.65 -0.76 8.03
CA ALA A 4 -8.16 -1.95 8.76
C ALA A 4 -8.91 -2.32 10.06
N ASN A 5 -9.74 -1.43 10.62
CA ASN A 5 -10.43 -1.61 11.90
C ASN A 5 -11.95 -1.89 11.77
N ARG A 6 -12.39 -2.60 10.72
CA ARG A 6 -13.82 -2.88 10.51
C ARG A 6 -14.33 -4.03 11.38
N GLN A 7 -15.51 -3.88 11.97
CA GLN A 7 -16.29 -5.00 12.50
C GLN A 7 -16.50 -6.04 11.38
N THR A 8 -16.32 -7.32 11.71
CA THR A 8 -16.45 -8.44 10.76
C THR A 8 -17.91 -8.75 10.39
N VAL A 9 -18.88 -8.25 11.16
CA VAL A 9 -20.32 -8.42 10.94
C VAL A 9 -20.91 -7.05 10.56
N GLY A 10 -21.37 -6.91 9.32
CA GLY A 10 -22.04 -5.71 8.84
C GLY A 10 -23.27 -6.07 8.02
N GLY A 11 -24.46 -5.63 8.45
CA GLY A 11 -25.73 -5.84 7.74
C GLY A 11 -25.93 -4.96 6.50
N TYR A 12 -24.85 -4.35 5.98
CA TYR A 12 -24.90 -3.44 4.84
C TYR A 12 -24.25 -4.07 3.61
N PRO A 13 -24.85 -3.91 2.42
CA PRO A 13 -24.28 -4.42 1.18
C PRO A 13 -22.91 -3.77 0.89
N ARG A 14 -21.89 -4.60 0.64
CA ARG A 14 -20.56 -4.13 0.23
C ARG A 14 -20.60 -3.76 -1.25
N MET A 15 -20.44 -2.47 -1.55
CA MET A 15 -20.42 -1.97 -2.95
C MET A 15 -19.10 -2.23 -3.68
N GLY A 16 -18.02 -2.55 -2.95
CA GLY A 16 -16.70 -2.83 -3.53
C GLY A 16 -15.61 -2.89 -2.47
N GLU A 17 -14.41 -3.31 -2.88
CA GLU A 17 -13.20 -3.34 -2.07
C GLU A 17 -12.09 -2.61 -2.80
N VAL A 18 -11.34 -1.78 -2.06
CA VAL A 18 -10.17 -1.09 -2.61
C VAL A 18 -9.00 -2.07 -2.65
N ALA A 19 -8.20 -2.03 -3.71
CA ALA A 19 -7.02 -2.87 -3.83
C ALA A 19 -6.04 -2.60 -2.69
N SER A 20 -5.41 -3.66 -2.17
CA SER A 20 -4.50 -3.55 -1.03
C SER A 20 -3.33 -2.59 -1.26
N VAL A 21 -2.91 -2.43 -2.51
CA VAL A 21 -1.83 -1.51 -2.93
C VAL A 21 -2.17 -0.04 -2.72
N ASP A 22 -3.45 0.32 -2.75
CA ASP A 22 -3.94 1.69 -2.63
C ASP A 22 -4.34 2.06 -1.19
N LEU A 23 -4.42 1.08 -0.28
CA LEU A 23 -4.72 1.32 1.12
C LEU A 23 -3.75 2.31 1.80
N PRO A 24 -2.42 2.26 1.57
CA PRO A 24 -1.50 3.24 2.13
C PRO A 24 -1.75 4.66 1.62
N LEU A 25 -2.20 4.82 0.37
CA LEU A 25 -2.56 6.12 -0.19
C LEU A 25 -3.81 6.66 0.53
N LEU A 26 -4.85 5.84 0.65
CA LEU A 26 -6.07 6.21 1.38
C LEU A 26 -5.81 6.53 2.86
N ALA A 27 -4.87 5.83 3.49
CA ALA A 27 -4.51 6.06 4.89
C ALA A 27 -3.79 7.40 5.13
N GLN A 28 -3.18 7.97 4.09
CA GLN A 28 -2.42 9.23 4.18
C GLN A 28 -3.24 10.46 3.73
N LEU A 29 -4.48 10.28 3.27
CA LEU A 29 -5.31 11.40 2.81
C LEU A 29 -5.80 12.26 3.98
N PRO A 30 -5.70 13.60 3.87
CA PRO A 30 -6.25 14.50 4.87
C PRO A 30 -7.78 14.50 4.85
N PRO A 31 -8.44 14.87 5.97
CA PRO A 31 -9.87 15.11 5.99
C PRO A 31 -10.25 16.16 4.94
N ARG A 32 -11.37 15.93 4.23
CA ARG A 32 -11.91 16.79 3.15
C ARG A 32 -11.17 16.68 1.81
N ASP A 33 -10.19 15.78 1.68
CA ASP A 33 -9.59 15.51 0.37
C ASP A 33 -10.54 14.71 -0.53
N THR A 34 -10.36 14.82 -1.84
CA THR A 34 -11.26 14.20 -2.82
C THR A 34 -10.69 12.89 -3.34
N VAL A 35 -11.51 11.83 -3.33
CA VAL A 35 -11.14 10.50 -3.85
C VAL A 35 -12.08 10.12 -4.98
N ARG A 36 -11.52 9.59 -6.07
CA ARG A 36 -12.27 8.97 -7.16
C ARG A 36 -11.92 7.48 -7.19
N PHE A 37 -12.94 6.63 -7.20
CA PHE A 37 -12.76 5.20 -7.39
C PHE A 37 -12.78 4.86 -8.88
N GLU A 38 -11.86 3.99 -9.29
CA GLU A 38 -11.82 3.43 -10.63
C GLU A 38 -11.98 1.91 -10.52
N PRO A 39 -12.91 1.30 -11.28
CA PRO A 39 -13.04 -0.15 -11.28
C PRO A 39 -11.82 -0.78 -11.94
N ILE A 40 -11.20 -1.73 -11.25
CA ILE A 40 -10.09 -2.52 -11.78
C ILE A 40 -10.45 -4.01 -11.80
N THR A 41 -9.78 -4.77 -12.66
CA THR A 41 -9.89 -6.24 -12.66
C THR A 41 -9.06 -6.85 -11.53
N LEU A 42 -9.42 -8.07 -11.12
CA LEU A 42 -8.64 -8.84 -10.15
C LEU A 42 -7.20 -9.06 -10.64
N GLU A 43 -7.04 -9.35 -11.94
CA GLU A 43 -5.72 -9.55 -12.54
C GLU A 43 -4.85 -8.30 -12.44
N SER A 44 -5.41 -7.11 -12.74
CA SER A 44 -4.71 -5.85 -12.58
C SER A 44 -4.33 -5.59 -11.12
N SER A 45 -5.24 -5.87 -10.18
CA SER A 45 -4.95 -5.76 -8.75
C SER A 45 -3.78 -6.65 -8.32
N GLN A 46 -3.71 -7.88 -8.83
CA GLN A 46 -2.64 -8.83 -8.52
C GLN A 46 -1.30 -8.38 -9.13
N LYS A 47 -1.32 -7.90 -10.39
CA LYS A 47 -0.12 -7.37 -11.06
C LYS A 47 0.45 -6.18 -10.29
N LEU A 48 -0.39 -5.23 -9.90
CA LEU A 48 0.01 -4.07 -9.09
C LEU A 48 0.58 -4.51 -7.74
N TYR A 49 -0.02 -5.51 -7.09
CA TYR A 49 0.48 -6.04 -5.83
C TYR A 49 1.89 -6.62 -5.96
N ILE A 50 2.12 -7.48 -6.96
CA ILE A 50 3.44 -8.08 -7.21
C ILE A 50 4.47 -7.00 -7.53
N GLN A 51 4.10 -6.01 -8.35
CA GLN A 51 4.98 -4.89 -8.67
C GLN A 51 5.36 -4.11 -7.41
N ARG A 52 4.39 -3.79 -6.55
CA ARG A 52 4.63 -3.05 -5.31
C ARG A 52 5.58 -3.78 -4.36
N GLU A 53 5.39 -5.09 -4.20
CA GLU A 53 6.27 -5.93 -3.37
C GLU A 53 7.71 -5.94 -3.91
N ARG A 54 7.89 -5.98 -5.23
CA ARG A 54 9.23 -5.90 -5.86
C ARG A 54 9.89 -4.56 -5.58
N GLU A 55 9.17 -3.46 -5.75
CA GLU A 55 9.69 -2.11 -5.47
C GLU A 55 10.09 -1.94 -3.99
N LEU A 56 9.28 -2.46 -3.07
CA LEU A 56 9.59 -2.46 -1.64
C LEU A 56 10.83 -3.30 -1.32
N ALA A 57 10.98 -4.46 -1.95
CA ALA A 57 12.15 -5.31 -1.79
C ALA A 57 13.44 -4.60 -2.25
N LEU A 58 13.41 -3.98 -3.43
CA LEU A 58 14.55 -3.20 -3.96
C LEU A 58 14.90 -2.01 -3.06
N THR A 59 13.90 -1.26 -2.61
CA THR A 59 14.08 -0.13 -1.69
C THR A 59 14.69 -0.59 -0.37
N ARG A 60 14.24 -1.72 0.17
CA ARG A 60 14.78 -2.30 1.40
C ARG A 60 16.23 -2.74 1.25
N GLU A 61 16.58 -3.29 0.09
CA GLU A 61 17.95 -3.71 -0.20
C GLU A 61 18.90 -2.52 -0.31
N SER A 62 18.51 -1.47 -1.04
CA SER A 62 19.34 -0.26 -1.18
C SER A 62 19.57 0.45 0.16
N LEU A 63 18.53 0.53 1.01
CA LEU A 63 18.66 1.06 2.38
C LEU A 63 19.62 0.21 3.22
N ARG A 64 19.53 -1.13 3.14
CA ARG A 64 20.45 -2.03 3.85
C ARG A 64 21.90 -1.83 3.43
N GLN A 65 22.16 -1.71 2.13
CA GLN A 65 23.50 -1.45 1.61
C GLN A 65 24.06 -0.12 2.12
N ARG A 66 23.24 0.93 2.08
CA ARG A 66 23.63 2.27 2.54
C ARG A 66 23.91 2.34 4.04
N MET A 67 23.12 1.64 4.85
CA MET A 67 23.37 1.54 6.30
C MET A 67 24.70 0.84 6.59
N ARG A 68 25.01 -0.26 5.88
CA ARG A 68 26.29 -0.97 6.03
C ARG A 68 27.50 -0.12 5.64
N THR A 69 27.37 0.70 4.59
CA THR A 69 28.45 1.59 4.15
C THR A 69 28.70 2.75 5.13
N CYS A 70 27.66 3.26 5.81
CA CYS A 70 27.83 4.30 6.84
C CYS A 70 28.52 3.77 8.11
N GLU A 71 28.32 2.49 8.46
CA GLU A 71 29.00 1.85 9.60
C GLU A 71 30.52 1.67 9.40
N HIS A 72 31.02 1.76 8.15
CA HIS A 72 32.42 1.51 7.79
C HIS A 72 33.17 2.77 7.32
N SER A 73 32.69 3.98 7.62
CA SER A 73 33.49 5.20 7.40
C SER A 73 34.56 5.29 8.51
N PRO A 74 35.87 5.13 8.21
CA PRO A 74 36.89 5.36 9.20
C PRO A 74 36.99 6.86 9.44
N THR A 75 36.82 7.28 10.70
CA THR A 75 37.39 8.55 11.19
C THR A 75 38.87 8.38 11.41
#